data_AF-A0A6L9SVV5-F1
#
_entry.id   AF-A0A6L9SVV5-F1
#
_cell.length_a   1.000
_cell.length_b   1.000
_cell.length_c   1.000
_cell.angle_alpha   90.00
_cell.angle_beta   90.00
_cell.angle_gamma   90.00
#
_symmetry.space_group_name_H-M   'P 1'
#
loop_
_entity.id
_entity.type
_entity.pdbx_description
1 polymer ?
#
loop_
_entity_poly.entity_id
_entity_poly.type
_entity_poly.pdbx_seq_one_letter_code
_entity_poly.pdbx_strand_id
1 'polypeptide(L)'
;MTRTSRRLAAAVTLIASALALACAPAATAGSLTAPPGGTNLTYPIDGRNLLIGAIAQETDGRLVYCMEAGKAARFSYTEELRVTDGDAARRIAWLAERHRKDRDARTHAAIGILVHDVFDPDQTEWARHHEQINARHDGLDALAERLMEEAGAQMPSGVRTESSMVDGLRTGWVDASVTTASGAAIAGVRYTLRLEGPARFDAADGDGTTVSGVSGTSPVRHAWTATGAGEVKVHTTYDRAYVNQLVSEQDFIRFGGYDAVSHAGVSFRVRKDFTPAVATVASDRIVDAGGTVSDEVTSAVSGEDSHWVPGLELVADGWYFDDIPAARLVDAMSPDKGESARDFLDRIARRGYEPAAWGTATFTGPGQTVTATARTGDGDEYHAPARGGIGTWVWAFDVSRQSDEARQYVLADAVSGFLEHAETNSNRAKVEVESSVTEHTAGVGAHLSDTIVVSGFPDDHGTFMGDEAYGLKADEPLAQVSVWWAGDPDDPSNDDAYEPSGAGEPTPDRNHRLIGTWDYPAVNGRIRVGGGAEDAHGDPVRIIAESHGWYVFVWKFAGDDRVMPAASRYDDTWEHTRVTVPAETEEPPGSGDEDEPDRPLPVTGVDVAVAFVVAVSAVAVGAFMLAVIRRRTP
;
A
#
# COMPACT_ATOMS: atom_id res chain seq x y z
N MET A 1 43.38 16.25 10.86
CA MET A 1 43.68 16.46 12.30
C MET A 1 42.42 16.05 13.05
N THR A 2 42.34 15.04 13.91
CA THR A 2 43.31 14.27 14.69
C THR A 2 42.73 12.87 14.93
N ARG A 3 43.61 11.87 14.80
CA ARG A 3 43.42 10.45 15.11
C ARG A 3 43.11 10.21 16.59
N THR A 4 42.38 9.11 16.84
CA THR A 4 42.44 8.08 17.92
C THR A 4 41.02 7.80 18.37
N SER A 5 40.49 6.61 18.60
CA SER A 5 40.93 5.20 18.75
C SER A 5 39.61 4.50 19.15
N ARG A 6 39.19 3.30 18.73
CA ARG A 6 39.81 1.98 18.85
C ARG A 6 38.76 1.01 18.27
N ARG A 7 39.24 -0.01 17.56
CA ARG A 7 38.45 -1.12 17.03
C ARG A 7 37.81 -1.93 18.17
N LEU A 8 36.56 -2.36 17.98
CA LEU A 8 35.98 -3.54 18.63
C LEU A 8 35.18 -4.29 17.57
N ALA A 9 35.88 -5.20 16.90
CA ALA A 9 35.28 -6.36 16.29
C ALA A 9 35.05 -7.39 17.40
N ALA A 10 33.83 -7.91 17.52
CA ALA A 10 33.56 -9.11 18.27
C ALA A 10 32.63 -9.98 17.41
N ALA A 11 33.27 -10.90 16.69
CA ALA A 11 32.63 -12.05 16.09
C ALA A 11 32.07 -12.96 17.21
N VAL A 12 30.80 -13.33 17.12
CA VAL A 12 30.23 -14.43 17.90
C VAL A 12 30.13 -15.62 16.95
N THR A 13 31.16 -16.46 16.98
CA THR A 13 31.15 -17.79 16.38
C THR A 13 31.88 -18.71 17.35
N LEU A 14 31.25 -19.85 17.64
CA LEU A 14 31.78 -21.03 18.37
C LEU A 14 32.12 -20.83 19.85
N ILE A 15 31.34 -21.48 20.72
CA ILE A 15 31.77 -22.44 21.75
C ILE A 15 30.50 -23.08 22.35
N ALA A 16 30.24 -24.35 22.00
CA ALA A 16 29.62 -25.34 22.87
C ALA A 16 29.92 -26.73 22.29
N SER A 17 31.21 -27.05 22.22
CA SER A 17 31.71 -28.39 21.99
C SER A 17 32.85 -28.62 23.00
N ALA A 18 32.91 -29.83 23.54
CA ALA A 18 33.88 -30.34 24.51
C ALA A 18 33.60 -30.04 25.99
N LEU A 19 32.61 -30.75 26.54
CA LEU A 19 32.81 -31.47 27.79
C LEU A 19 32.58 -32.97 27.53
N ALA A 20 33.51 -33.58 26.78
CA ALA A 20 33.65 -35.03 26.73
C ALA A 20 34.31 -35.45 28.04
N LEU A 21 33.51 -35.55 29.11
CA LEU A 21 33.85 -36.45 30.20
C LEU A 21 33.75 -37.85 29.60
N ALA A 22 34.89 -38.51 29.41
CA ALA A 22 34.95 -39.93 29.10
C ALA A 22 34.40 -40.71 30.29
N CYS A 23 33.08 -40.75 30.42
CA CYS A 23 32.41 -41.86 31.08
C CYS A 23 32.62 -43.06 30.15
N ALA A 24 33.47 -44.00 30.57
CA ALA A 24 33.37 -45.35 30.02
C ALA A 24 31.89 -45.76 30.09
N PRO A 25 31.32 -46.35 29.03
CA PRO A 25 29.95 -46.85 29.11
C PRO A 25 29.89 -47.78 30.33
N ALA A 26 28.97 -47.48 31.26
CA ALA A 26 28.75 -48.36 32.39
C ALA A 26 28.33 -49.71 31.81
N ALA A 27 29.15 -50.74 32.00
CA ALA A 27 28.83 -52.09 31.55
C ALA A 27 27.49 -52.49 32.19
N THR A 28 26.45 -52.57 31.37
CA THR A 28 25.13 -53.03 31.77
C THR A 28 25.19 -54.55 31.87
N ALA A 29 25.31 -55.05 33.09
CA ALA A 29 25.14 -56.46 33.38
C ALA A 29 23.67 -56.74 33.73
N GLY A 30 23.12 -57.84 33.20
CA GLY A 30 21.72 -58.19 33.39
C GLY A 30 21.49 -59.69 33.50
N SER A 31 20.35 -60.07 34.07
CA SER A 31 19.88 -61.45 34.12
C SER A 31 18.80 -61.67 33.06
N LEU A 32 18.78 -62.88 32.51
CA LEU A 32 17.78 -63.32 31.55
C LEU A 32 16.90 -64.40 32.18
N THR A 33 15.67 -64.52 31.71
CA THR A 33 14.75 -65.59 32.08
C THR A 33 14.57 -66.57 30.94
N ALA A 34 14.03 -67.75 31.25
CA ALA A 34 13.65 -68.72 30.24
C ALA A 34 12.67 -68.09 29.24
N PRO A 35 12.80 -68.41 27.94
CA PRO A 35 11.97 -67.83 26.91
C PRO A 35 10.50 -68.27 27.08
N PRO A 36 9.52 -67.43 26.71
CA PRO A 36 8.12 -67.83 26.72
C PRO A 36 7.88 -69.06 25.84
N GLY A 37 6.96 -69.93 26.26
CA GLY A 37 6.53 -71.06 25.43
C GLY A 37 6.04 -70.60 24.05
N GLY A 38 6.39 -71.35 23.01
CA GLY A 38 6.04 -71.01 21.63
C GLY A 38 6.95 -69.96 20.98
N THR A 39 8.17 -69.74 21.49
CA THR A 39 9.13 -68.80 20.89
C THR A 39 10.43 -69.46 20.41
N ASN A 40 10.51 -70.79 20.47
CA ASN A 40 11.65 -71.57 19.97
C ASN A 40 11.23 -72.97 19.57
N LEU A 41 12.07 -73.60 18.75
CA LEU A 41 12.04 -75.00 18.40
C LEU A 41 13.27 -75.71 18.95
N THR A 42 13.20 -77.03 19.08
CA THR A 42 14.32 -77.84 19.56
C THR A 42 14.93 -78.68 18.45
N TYR A 43 16.26 -78.85 18.42
CA TYR A 43 16.95 -79.73 17.48
C TYR A 43 18.10 -80.51 18.15
N PRO A 44 18.31 -81.79 17.77
CA PRO A 44 19.38 -82.59 18.33
C PRO A 44 20.72 -82.33 17.62
N ILE A 45 21.80 -82.21 18.38
CA ILE A 45 23.18 -82.17 17.86
C ILE A 45 24.16 -82.66 18.94
N ASP A 46 25.13 -83.50 18.58
CA ASP A 46 26.16 -84.05 19.48
C ASP A 46 25.60 -84.65 20.79
N GLY A 47 24.44 -85.31 20.71
CA GLY A 47 23.77 -85.93 21.86
C GLY A 47 23.06 -84.94 22.81
N ARG A 48 22.96 -83.66 22.44
CA ARG A 48 22.23 -82.61 23.16
C ARG A 48 21.02 -82.16 22.35
N ASN A 49 20.00 -81.63 23.03
CA ASN A 49 18.85 -80.99 22.37
C ASN A 49 18.93 -79.48 22.62
N LEU A 50 19.21 -78.71 21.57
CA LEU A 50 19.41 -77.26 21.64
C LEU A 50 18.17 -76.51 21.14
N LEU A 51 18.12 -75.20 21.38
CA LEU A 51 17.03 -74.31 20.97
C LEU A 51 17.42 -73.49 19.75
N ILE A 52 16.50 -73.29 18.81
CA ILE A 52 16.58 -72.29 17.74
C ILE A 52 15.36 -71.36 17.84
N GLY A 53 15.62 -70.06 17.79
CA GLY A 53 14.64 -68.99 18.03
C GLY A 53 14.98 -68.16 19.26
N ALA A 54 13.98 -67.63 19.96
CA ALA A 54 14.22 -66.92 21.20
C ALA A 54 14.63 -67.92 22.29
N ILE A 55 15.85 -67.81 22.78
CA ILE A 55 16.42 -68.74 23.77
C ILE A 55 16.40 -68.18 25.19
N ALA A 56 16.10 -66.89 25.34
CA ALA A 56 15.88 -66.22 26.61
C ALA A 56 14.99 -64.99 26.45
N GLN A 57 14.64 -64.35 27.57
CA GLN A 57 13.86 -63.11 27.61
C GLN A 57 14.40 -62.16 28.69
N GLU A 58 14.35 -60.85 28.43
CA GLU A 58 14.60 -59.82 29.44
C GLU A 58 13.34 -59.55 30.29
N THR A 59 13.51 -58.92 31.46
CA THR A 59 12.39 -58.60 32.36
C THR A 59 11.32 -57.68 31.76
N ASP A 60 11.68 -56.88 30.76
CA ASP A 60 10.76 -56.01 30.02
C ASP A 60 10.06 -56.70 28.83
N GLY A 61 10.31 -58.00 28.68
CA GLY A 61 9.68 -58.86 27.70
C GLY A 61 10.37 -58.91 26.35
N ARG A 62 11.51 -58.23 26.14
CA ARG A 62 12.30 -58.35 24.91
C ARG A 62 12.87 -59.76 24.76
N LEU A 63 12.69 -60.34 23.58
CA LEU A 63 13.19 -61.67 23.25
C LEU A 63 14.67 -61.61 22.87
N VAL A 64 15.40 -62.65 23.25
CA VAL A 64 16.85 -62.75 23.09
C VAL A 64 17.19 -63.97 22.25
N TYR A 65 17.96 -63.77 21.19
CA TYR A 65 18.32 -64.78 20.19
C TYR A 65 19.80 -65.12 20.30
N CYS A 66 20.14 -66.40 20.15
CA CYS A 66 21.53 -66.85 20.08
C CYS A 66 22.22 -66.28 18.84
N MET A 67 23.49 -65.88 18.96
CA MET A 67 24.35 -65.57 17.81
C MET A 67 25.65 -66.37 17.77
N GLU A 68 25.83 -67.40 18.62
CA GLU A 68 27.04 -68.23 18.60
C GLU A 68 26.68 -69.70 18.69
N ALA A 69 26.80 -70.42 17.57
CA ALA A 69 26.58 -71.86 17.50
C ALA A 69 27.60 -72.62 18.39
N GLY A 70 27.18 -73.77 18.90
CA GLY A 70 28.05 -74.66 19.69
C GLY A 70 28.39 -74.19 21.12
N LYS A 71 28.10 -72.95 21.51
CA LYS A 71 28.33 -72.46 22.88
C LYS A 71 27.15 -72.72 23.82
N ALA A 72 27.46 -72.85 25.11
CA ALA A 72 26.44 -73.05 26.14
C ALA A 72 25.80 -71.71 26.51
N ALA A 73 24.46 -71.66 26.50
CA ALA A 73 23.73 -70.49 26.93
C ALA A 73 23.94 -70.24 28.43
N ARG A 74 24.27 -69.00 28.80
CA ARG A 74 24.22 -68.51 30.16
C ARG A 74 23.18 -67.41 30.26
N PHE A 75 22.22 -67.55 31.19
CA PHE A 75 21.12 -66.59 31.36
C PHE A 75 21.51 -65.35 32.19
N SER A 76 22.67 -64.80 31.85
CA SER A 76 23.19 -63.53 32.35
C SER A 76 24.16 -62.97 31.33
N TYR A 77 24.21 -61.65 31.17
CA TYR A 77 25.19 -60.96 30.33
C TYR A 77 25.94 -59.91 31.15
N THR A 78 27.13 -59.55 30.68
CA THR A 78 28.04 -58.64 31.38
C THR A 78 28.12 -57.26 30.73
N GLU A 79 27.78 -57.17 29.45
CA GLU A 79 27.85 -55.94 28.66
C GLU A 79 26.80 -55.97 27.55
N GLU A 80 26.36 -54.78 27.13
CA GLU A 80 25.55 -54.59 25.93
C GLU A 80 26.30 -53.73 24.92
N LEU A 81 26.52 -54.30 23.73
CA LEU A 81 27.20 -53.63 22.63
C LEU A 81 26.20 -53.26 21.55
N ARG A 82 26.31 -52.04 21.03
CA ARG A 82 25.51 -51.60 19.90
C ARG A 82 26.02 -52.28 18.63
N VAL A 83 25.14 -53.00 17.94
CA VAL A 83 25.48 -53.58 16.63
C VAL A 83 25.59 -52.47 15.58
N THR A 84 26.59 -52.58 14.72
CA THR A 84 26.81 -51.63 13.62
C THR A 84 25.57 -51.58 12.72
N ASP A 85 25.15 -50.37 12.38
CA ASP A 85 23.97 -50.14 11.55
C ASP A 85 24.17 -50.68 10.12
N GLY A 86 23.20 -51.46 9.63
CA GLY A 86 23.21 -52.10 8.32
C GLY A 86 21.84 -52.66 7.96
N ASP A 87 21.58 -52.93 6.68
CA ASP A 87 20.26 -53.38 6.20
C ASP A 87 19.77 -54.65 6.92
N ALA A 88 20.63 -55.67 7.04
CA ALA A 88 20.30 -56.90 7.74
C ALA A 88 19.99 -56.67 9.24
N ALA A 89 20.81 -55.84 9.91
CA ALA A 89 20.59 -55.50 11.32
C ALA A 89 19.27 -54.74 11.55
N ARG A 90 18.90 -53.84 10.64
CA ARG A 90 17.62 -53.10 10.69
C ARG A 90 16.42 -54.03 10.47
N ARG A 91 16.51 -54.96 9.52
CA ARG A 91 15.46 -55.95 9.26
C ARG A 91 15.26 -56.89 10.45
N ILE A 92 16.35 -57.42 11.01
CA ILE A 92 16.30 -58.26 12.21
C ILE A 92 15.74 -57.48 13.40
N ALA A 93 16.13 -56.21 13.58
CA ALA A 93 15.56 -55.35 14.62
C ALA A 93 14.05 -55.16 14.46
N TRP A 94 13.60 -54.88 13.24
CA TRP A 94 12.19 -54.70 12.91
C TRP A 94 11.40 -55.98 13.16
N LEU A 95 11.91 -57.14 12.71
CA LEU A 95 11.29 -58.45 12.93
C LEU A 95 11.20 -58.81 14.42
N ALA A 96 12.29 -58.60 15.17
CA ALA A 96 12.34 -58.89 16.59
C ALA A 96 11.30 -58.09 17.39
N GLU A 97 11.09 -56.81 17.06
CA GLU A 97 10.07 -55.99 17.72
C GLU A 97 8.66 -56.30 17.20
N ARG A 98 8.49 -56.45 15.88
CA ARG A 98 7.20 -56.76 15.22
C ARG A 98 6.57 -58.04 15.74
N HIS A 99 7.39 -59.05 16.02
CA HIS A 99 6.97 -60.36 16.51
C HIS A 99 7.20 -60.57 18.01
N ARG A 100 7.64 -59.55 18.77
CA ARG A 100 8.00 -59.69 20.20
C ARG A 100 6.89 -60.36 21.04
N LYS A 101 5.63 -60.08 20.72
CA LYS A 101 4.45 -60.60 21.43
C LYS A 101 3.86 -61.85 20.79
N ASP A 102 4.32 -62.24 19.62
CA ASP A 102 3.83 -63.41 18.92
C ASP A 102 4.33 -64.67 19.64
N ARG A 103 3.56 -65.74 19.56
CA ARG A 103 3.90 -67.04 20.17
C ARG A 103 3.91 -68.12 19.08
N ASP A 104 4.63 -67.81 18.01
CA ASP A 104 4.90 -68.71 16.90
C ASP A 104 6.36 -69.15 16.91
N ALA A 105 6.58 -70.41 17.30
CA ALA A 105 7.89 -71.00 17.42
C ALA A 105 8.62 -71.05 16.07
N ARG A 106 7.91 -71.21 14.96
CA ARG A 106 8.53 -71.27 13.63
C ARG A 106 9.03 -69.91 13.17
N THR A 107 8.22 -68.87 13.36
CA THR A 107 8.62 -67.47 13.07
C THR A 107 9.86 -67.09 13.89
N HIS A 108 9.85 -67.37 15.19
CA HIS A 108 11.02 -67.08 16.01
C HIS A 108 12.24 -67.94 15.67
N ALA A 109 12.07 -69.23 15.35
CA ALA A 109 13.17 -70.07 14.87
C ALA A 109 13.79 -69.51 13.57
N ALA A 110 12.97 -69.04 12.64
CA ALA A 110 13.44 -68.37 11.43
C ALA A 110 14.18 -67.05 11.74
N ILE A 111 13.71 -66.23 12.68
CA ILE A 111 14.47 -65.06 13.17
C ILE A 111 15.81 -65.50 13.79
N GLY A 112 15.83 -66.61 14.53
CA GLY A 112 17.06 -67.18 15.10
C GLY A 112 18.06 -67.60 14.01
N ILE A 113 17.59 -68.23 12.92
CA ILE A 113 18.42 -68.56 11.75
C ILE A 113 19.04 -67.28 11.17
N LEU A 114 18.22 -66.25 10.93
CA LEU A 114 18.70 -64.95 10.41
C LEU A 114 19.74 -64.29 11.32
N VAL A 115 19.58 -64.41 12.64
CA VAL A 115 20.55 -63.89 13.59
C VAL A 115 21.89 -64.60 13.44
N HIS A 116 21.90 -65.93 13.35
CA HIS A 116 23.15 -66.67 13.14
C HIS A 116 23.76 -66.41 11.75
N ASP A 117 22.94 -66.36 10.69
CA ASP A 117 23.41 -66.07 9.33
C ASP A 117 24.15 -64.73 9.22
N VAL A 118 23.70 -63.74 10.00
CA VAL A 118 24.23 -62.37 9.91
C VAL A 118 25.33 -62.10 10.94
N PHE A 119 25.20 -62.66 12.15
CA PHE A 119 26.02 -62.25 13.29
C PHE A 119 26.94 -63.35 13.84
N ASP A 120 26.78 -64.62 13.45
CA ASP A 120 27.59 -65.69 14.03
C ASP A 120 29.08 -65.58 13.64
N PRO A 121 30.00 -65.48 14.62
CA PRO A 121 31.42 -65.36 14.33
C PRO A 121 32.03 -66.65 13.76
N ASP A 122 31.41 -67.81 14.01
CA ASP A 122 31.85 -69.10 13.49
C ASP A 122 30.83 -69.69 12.51
N GLN A 123 30.89 -69.20 11.28
CA GLN A 123 30.02 -69.64 10.19
C GLN A 123 30.21 -71.13 9.84
N THR A 124 31.33 -71.75 10.21
CA THR A 124 31.55 -73.19 9.95
C THR A 124 30.76 -74.03 10.95
N GLU A 125 30.83 -73.69 12.24
CA GLU A 125 30.00 -74.33 13.25
C GLU A 125 28.51 -74.03 13.03
N TRP A 126 28.15 -72.80 12.66
CA TRP A 126 26.77 -72.47 12.32
C TRP A 126 26.23 -73.34 11.17
N ALA A 127 26.96 -73.50 10.06
CA ALA A 127 26.52 -74.34 8.94
C ALA A 127 26.20 -75.78 9.36
N ARG A 128 27.00 -76.34 10.29
CA ARG A 128 26.76 -77.69 10.86
C ARG A 128 25.48 -77.76 11.67
N HIS A 129 25.18 -76.72 12.45
CA HIS A 129 23.94 -76.61 13.22
C HIS A 129 22.72 -76.38 12.31
N HIS A 130 22.86 -75.52 11.31
CA HIS A 130 21.84 -75.19 10.33
C HIS A 130 21.35 -76.43 9.56
N GLU A 131 22.27 -77.32 9.14
CA GLU A 131 21.92 -78.59 8.50
C GLU A 131 21.02 -79.47 9.38
N GLN A 132 21.34 -79.60 10.68
CA GLN A 132 20.53 -80.38 11.64
C GLN A 132 19.16 -79.73 11.91
N ILE A 133 19.12 -78.40 12.00
CA ILE A 133 17.87 -77.65 12.17
C ILE A 133 16.93 -77.91 10.99
N ASN A 134 17.44 -77.80 9.76
CA ASN A 134 16.67 -78.01 8.55
C ASN A 134 16.24 -79.47 8.35
N ALA A 135 17.10 -80.44 8.69
CA ALA A 135 16.73 -81.86 8.66
C ALA A 135 15.58 -82.20 9.63
N ARG A 136 15.45 -81.44 10.73
CA ARG A 136 14.41 -81.66 11.74
C ARG A 136 13.13 -80.86 11.48
N HIS A 137 13.27 -79.68 10.90
CA HIS A 137 12.21 -78.68 10.74
C HIS A 137 12.18 -78.14 9.31
N ASP A 138 11.48 -78.85 8.43
CA ASP A 138 11.36 -78.46 7.01
C ASP A 138 10.80 -77.03 6.84
N GLY A 139 11.33 -76.30 5.86
CA GLY A 139 10.80 -75.02 5.39
C GLY A 139 11.10 -73.80 6.27
N LEU A 140 12.07 -73.88 7.20
CA LEU A 140 12.51 -72.73 7.98
C LEU A 140 13.32 -71.73 7.14
N ASP A 141 14.19 -72.18 6.22
CA ASP A 141 14.92 -71.27 5.31
C ASP A 141 13.99 -70.42 4.46
N ALA A 142 13.02 -71.06 3.81
CA ALA A 142 12.01 -70.35 3.02
C ALA A 142 11.18 -69.37 3.87
N LEU A 143 11.01 -69.63 5.17
CA LEU A 143 10.35 -68.69 6.08
C LEU A 143 11.29 -67.53 6.45
N ALA A 144 12.56 -67.81 6.74
CA ALA A 144 13.58 -66.79 7.03
C ALA A 144 13.73 -65.81 5.85
N GLU A 145 13.80 -66.33 4.62
CA GLU A 145 13.81 -65.52 3.39
C GLU A 145 12.56 -64.63 3.28
N ARG A 146 11.36 -65.20 3.46
CA ARG A 146 10.10 -64.42 3.44
C ARG A 146 10.06 -63.34 4.51
N LEU A 147 10.55 -63.61 5.72
CA LEU A 147 10.62 -62.61 6.79
C LEU A 147 11.59 -61.48 6.43
N MET A 148 12.72 -61.79 5.81
CA MET A 148 13.65 -60.77 5.32
C MET A 148 13.02 -59.91 4.21
N GLU A 149 12.29 -60.52 3.28
CA GLU A 149 11.55 -59.80 2.24
C GLU A 149 10.46 -58.90 2.85
N GLU A 150 9.67 -59.43 3.79
CA GLU A 150 8.65 -58.68 4.52
C GLU A 150 9.26 -57.47 5.23
N ALA A 151 10.33 -57.68 6.00
CA ALA A 151 11.02 -56.62 6.71
C ALA A 151 11.54 -55.55 5.74
N GLY A 152 12.12 -55.95 4.61
CA GLY A 152 12.56 -55.00 3.59
C GLY A 152 11.45 -54.18 2.97
N ALA A 153 10.29 -54.79 2.76
CA ALA A 153 9.14 -54.14 2.16
C ALA A 153 8.43 -53.20 3.13
N GLN A 154 8.43 -53.51 4.44
CA GLN A 154 7.59 -52.84 5.43
C GLN A 154 8.35 -51.98 6.45
N MET A 155 9.68 -52.13 6.58
CA MET A 155 10.41 -51.33 7.55
C MET A 155 10.46 -49.83 7.16
N PRO A 156 10.48 -48.92 8.15
CA PRO A 156 10.61 -47.49 7.90
C PRO A 156 11.93 -47.11 7.23
N SER A 157 11.85 -46.42 6.09
CA SER A 157 13.01 -45.98 5.29
C SER A 157 13.15 -44.47 5.17
N GLY A 158 12.09 -43.70 5.45
CA GLY A 158 12.14 -42.24 5.44
C GLY A 158 10.84 -41.58 5.90
N VAL A 159 10.83 -40.25 5.86
CA VAL A 159 9.63 -39.42 6.05
C VAL A 159 9.43 -38.58 4.80
N ARG A 160 8.28 -38.71 4.17
CA ARG A 160 7.83 -37.79 3.13
C ARG A 160 7.12 -36.61 3.81
N THR A 161 7.51 -35.41 3.42
CA THR A 161 6.81 -34.18 3.80
C THR A 161 6.35 -33.41 2.59
N GLU A 162 5.17 -32.82 2.69
CA GLU A 162 4.57 -31.94 1.69
C GLU A 162 4.04 -30.71 2.42
N SER A 163 4.11 -29.53 1.80
CA SER A 163 3.62 -28.28 2.39
C SER A 163 2.74 -27.52 1.42
N SER A 164 1.73 -26.83 1.94
CA SER A 164 0.92 -25.88 1.17
C SER A 164 0.61 -24.64 1.98
N MET A 165 0.41 -23.52 1.27
CA MET A 165 -0.08 -22.28 1.82
C MET A 165 -1.61 -22.27 1.89
N VAL A 166 -2.17 -21.50 2.83
CA VAL A 166 -3.63 -21.33 2.99
C VAL A 166 -4.00 -19.85 2.91
N ASP A 167 -3.34 -18.99 3.67
CA ASP A 167 -3.55 -17.53 3.66
C ASP A 167 -2.26 -16.82 3.23
N GLY A 168 -2.15 -16.52 1.92
CA GLY A 168 -0.95 -15.92 1.34
C GLY A 168 0.33 -16.67 1.72
N LEU A 169 1.24 -15.99 2.40
CA LEU A 169 2.47 -16.57 2.98
C LEU A 169 2.44 -16.64 4.52
N ARG A 170 1.26 -16.47 5.11
CA ARG A 170 1.06 -16.24 6.54
C ARG A 170 0.71 -17.52 7.29
N THR A 171 -0.05 -18.40 6.67
CA THR A 171 -0.45 -19.69 7.26
C THR A 171 -0.39 -20.79 6.23
N GLY A 172 -0.21 -22.02 6.71
CA GLY A 172 -0.20 -23.20 5.87
C GLY A 172 -0.21 -24.47 6.68
N TRP A 173 0.15 -25.57 6.03
CA TRP A 173 0.34 -26.85 6.69
C TRP A 173 1.55 -27.60 6.15
N VAL A 174 2.02 -28.56 6.96
CA VAL A 174 2.99 -29.59 6.60
C VAL A 174 2.36 -30.95 6.87
N ASP A 175 2.25 -31.79 5.85
CA ASP A 175 1.82 -33.17 5.96
C ASP A 175 3.04 -34.07 6.12
N ALA A 176 2.97 -35.02 7.05
CA ALA A 176 4.03 -36.01 7.28
C ALA A 176 3.53 -37.44 7.07
N SER A 177 4.31 -38.24 6.36
CA SER A 177 4.10 -39.68 6.18
C SER A 177 5.42 -40.42 6.34
N VAL A 178 5.51 -41.36 7.28
CA VAL A 178 6.65 -42.29 7.33
C VAL A 178 6.46 -43.32 6.23
N THR A 179 7.50 -43.59 5.43
CA THR A 179 7.39 -44.44 4.24
C THR A 179 8.36 -45.61 4.23
N THR A 180 7.98 -46.66 3.53
CA THR A 180 8.86 -47.79 3.16
C THR A 180 9.87 -47.34 2.10
N ALA A 181 10.81 -48.22 1.74
CA ALA A 181 11.73 -47.99 0.62
C ALA A 181 11.00 -47.84 -0.74
N SER A 182 9.80 -48.39 -0.89
CA SER A 182 8.97 -48.23 -2.10
C SER A 182 8.12 -46.95 -2.10
N GLY A 183 8.15 -46.16 -1.01
CA GLY A 183 7.36 -44.94 -0.86
C GLY A 183 5.95 -45.16 -0.29
N ALA A 184 5.59 -46.39 0.09
CA ALA A 184 4.29 -46.67 0.71
C ALA A 184 4.24 -46.15 2.15
N ALA A 185 3.11 -45.56 2.56
CA ALA A 185 2.93 -45.04 3.91
C ALA A 185 2.81 -46.16 4.96
N ILE A 186 3.48 -45.98 6.10
CA ILE A 186 3.53 -46.94 7.21
C ILE A 186 2.86 -46.31 8.43
N ALA A 187 1.97 -47.05 9.09
CA ALA A 187 1.38 -46.63 10.36
C ALA A 187 2.20 -47.08 11.58
N GLY A 188 2.09 -46.37 12.70
CA GLY A 188 2.64 -46.81 13.99
C GLY A 188 4.09 -46.39 14.26
N VAL A 189 4.71 -45.59 13.39
CA VAL A 189 6.10 -45.13 13.56
C VAL A 189 6.09 -43.72 14.14
N ARG A 190 6.84 -43.49 15.22
CA ARG A 190 6.98 -42.14 15.77
C ARG A 190 7.82 -41.29 14.85
N TYR A 191 7.42 -40.03 14.70
CA TYR A 191 8.16 -39.03 13.94
C TYR A 191 8.12 -37.68 14.67
N THR A 192 9.06 -36.82 14.32
CA THR A 192 9.14 -35.43 14.80
C THR A 192 9.42 -34.52 13.60
N LEU A 193 8.73 -33.38 13.57
CA LEU A 193 8.98 -32.29 12.64
C LEU A 193 9.47 -31.08 13.43
N ARG A 194 10.47 -30.38 12.92
CA ARG A 194 10.98 -29.14 13.50
C ARG A 194 11.13 -28.07 12.44
N LEU A 195 10.55 -26.89 12.68
CA LEU A 195 10.73 -25.71 11.85
C LEU A 195 12.03 -24.98 12.23
N GLU A 196 12.81 -24.61 11.23
CA GLU A 196 13.88 -23.63 11.33
C GLU A 196 13.53 -22.44 10.44
N GLY A 197 13.26 -21.29 11.04
CA GLY A 197 12.83 -20.09 10.33
C GLY A 197 11.69 -19.37 11.05
N PRO A 198 11.12 -18.32 10.45
CA PRO A 198 10.13 -17.45 11.09
C PRO A 198 8.71 -18.04 10.98
N ALA A 199 8.50 -19.25 11.50
CA ALA A 199 7.19 -19.88 11.61
C ALA A 199 7.10 -20.79 12.86
N ARG A 200 5.86 -21.04 13.31
CA ARG A 200 5.55 -21.96 14.40
C ARG A 200 4.39 -22.88 14.01
N PHE A 201 4.37 -24.10 14.51
CA PHE A 201 3.21 -24.96 14.48
C PHE A 201 2.13 -24.48 15.45
N ASP A 202 0.87 -24.56 15.04
CA ASP A 202 -0.25 -24.02 15.82
C ASP A 202 -0.61 -24.90 17.02
N ALA A 203 -0.41 -26.21 16.90
CA ALA A 203 -0.73 -27.21 17.92
C ALA A 203 0.48 -27.63 18.78
N ALA A 204 1.63 -26.97 18.61
CA ALA A 204 2.85 -27.31 19.36
C ALA A 204 2.85 -26.67 20.76
N ASP A 205 3.35 -27.43 21.74
CA ASP A 205 3.67 -26.93 23.07
C ASP A 205 4.99 -26.12 23.05
N GLY A 206 5.16 -25.22 24.01
CA GLY A 206 6.43 -24.50 24.20
C GLY A 206 6.69 -23.44 23.14
N ASP A 207 7.88 -23.46 22.52
CA ASP A 207 8.29 -22.45 21.51
C ASP A 207 7.56 -22.56 20.17
N GLY A 208 6.75 -23.61 20.00
CA GLY A 208 5.94 -23.83 18.82
C GLY A 208 6.73 -24.37 17.62
N THR A 209 8.03 -24.65 17.73
CA THR A 209 8.86 -25.00 16.57
C THR A 209 8.85 -26.49 16.26
N THR A 210 8.43 -27.33 17.20
CA THR A 210 8.55 -28.79 17.12
C THR A 210 7.21 -29.48 17.39
N VAL A 211 6.83 -30.42 16.54
CA VAL A 211 5.68 -31.32 16.75
C VAL A 211 6.14 -32.76 16.62
N SER A 212 5.53 -33.65 17.40
CA SER A 212 5.75 -35.10 17.28
C SER A 212 4.42 -35.81 17.06
N GLY A 213 4.47 -36.94 16.36
CA GLY A 213 3.29 -37.73 16.06
C GLY A 213 3.62 -39.20 15.84
N VAL A 214 2.57 -39.99 15.65
CA VAL A 214 2.65 -41.39 15.20
C VAL A 214 2.09 -41.44 13.79
N SER A 215 2.82 -42.04 12.86
CA SER A 215 2.42 -42.11 11.46
C SER A 215 1.15 -42.95 11.28
N GLY A 216 0.36 -42.61 10.26
CA GLY A 216 -0.78 -43.38 9.80
C GLY A 216 -0.58 -43.94 8.40
N THR A 217 -1.58 -44.62 7.87
CA THR A 217 -1.62 -45.00 6.44
C THR A 217 -1.99 -43.83 5.52
N SER A 218 -2.40 -42.71 6.12
CA SER A 218 -2.62 -41.42 5.45
C SER A 218 -1.70 -40.35 6.07
N PRO A 219 -1.36 -39.28 5.33
CA PRO A 219 -0.55 -38.20 5.86
C PRO A 219 -1.18 -37.56 7.10
N VAL A 220 -0.34 -37.23 8.08
CA VAL A 220 -0.76 -36.49 9.28
C VAL A 220 -0.42 -35.02 9.09
N ARG A 221 -1.43 -34.16 9.21
CA ARG A 221 -1.33 -32.72 8.94
C ARG A 221 -0.99 -31.92 10.18
N HIS A 222 -0.03 -31.00 10.04
CA HIS A 222 0.34 -30.01 11.06
C HIS A 222 0.22 -28.60 10.49
N ALA A 223 -0.69 -27.80 11.05
CA ALA A 223 -0.85 -26.40 10.66
C ALA A 223 0.26 -25.52 11.26
N TRP A 224 0.63 -24.46 10.56
CA TRP A 224 1.63 -23.50 11.00
C TRP A 224 1.24 -22.06 10.67
N THR A 225 1.80 -21.13 11.45
CA THR A 225 1.64 -19.68 11.31
C THR A 225 3.01 -18.99 11.23
N ALA A 226 3.15 -18.04 10.31
CA ALA A 226 4.33 -17.20 10.15
C ALA A 226 4.50 -16.24 11.34
N THR A 227 5.72 -16.14 11.84
CA THR A 227 6.10 -15.20 12.91
C THR A 227 6.92 -14.02 12.39
N GLY A 228 7.37 -14.07 11.14
CA GLY A 228 8.14 -13.03 10.45
C GLY A 228 8.21 -13.29 8.95
N ALA A 229 9.22 -12.73 8.28
CA ALA A 229 9.46 -12.91 6.85
C ALA A 229 10.77 -13.69 6.61
N GLY A 230 10.73 -14.72 5.76
CA GLY A 230 11.94 -15.49 5.41
C GLY A 230 11.68 -16.91 4.95
N GLU A 231 12.77 -17.65 4.71
CA GLU A 231 12.72 -19.09 4.43
C GLU A 231 12.47 -19.87 5.72
N VAL A 232 11.63 -20.91 5.64
CA VAL A 232 11.40 -21.92 6.67
C VAL A 232 11.85 -23.26 6.12
N LYS A 233 12.67 -23.98 6.89
CA LYS A 233 13.10 -25.35 6.61
C LYS A 233 12.45 -26.29 7.60
N VAL A 234 11.83 -27.36 7.08
CA VAL A 234 11.27 -28.44 7.90
C VAL A 234 12.34 -29.51 8.05
N HIS A 235 12.78 -29.74 9.27
CA HIS A 235 13.59 -30.88 9.63
C HIS A 235 12.69 -32.02 10.05
N THR A 236 12.99 -33.22 9.56
CA THR A 236 12.16 -34.40 9.84
C THR A 236 13.01 -35.49 10.47
N THR A 237 12.47 -36.16 11.48
CA THR A 237 13.05 -37.37 12.06
C THR A 237 11.99 -38.44 12.24
N TYR A 238 12.40 -39.70 12.17
CA TYR A 238 11.54 -40.85 12.51
C TYR A 238 12.30 -41.89 13.31
N ASP A 239 11.55 -42.70 14.06
CA ASP A 239 12.09 -43.81 14.82
C ASP A 239 12.49 -44.97 13.90
N ARG A 240 13.76 -45.36 13.96
CA ARG A 240 14.30 -46.53 13.25
C ARG A 240 14.82 -47.56 14.25
N ALA A 241 14.35 -48.80 14.12
CA ALA A 241 14.72 -49.91 14.97
C ALA A 241 16.20 -50.29 14.85
N TYR A 242 16.79 -50.78 15.94
CA TYR A 242 18.12 -51.36 15.97
C TYR A 242 18.23 -52.56 16.91
N VAL A 243 19.32 -53.33 16.78
CA VAL A 243 19.67 -54.44 17.66
C VAL A 243 20.92 -54.15 18.50
N ASN A 244 20.98 -54.78 19.68
CA ASN A 244 22.17 -54.85 20.52
C ASN A 244 22.66 -56.29 20.61
N GLN A 245 23.97 -56.44 20.76
CA GLN A 245 24.65 -57.65 21.20
C GLN A 245 24.72 -57.65 22.72
N LEU A 246 24.40 -58.79 23.33
CA LEU A 246 24.60 -59.05 24.76
C LEU A 246 25.83 -59.94 24.91
N VAL A 247 26.85 -59.46 25.62
CA VAL A 247 28.10 -60.20 25.83
C VAL A 247 27.97 -61.17 27.01
N SER A 248 28.09 -62.47 26.74
CA SER A 248 27.96 -63.55 27.72
C SER A 248 28.93 -64.70 27.40
N GLU A 249 28.75 -65.88 28.01
CA GLU A 249 29.50 -67.09 27.60
C GLU A 249 29.12 -67.53 26.18
N GLN A 250 27.86 -67.29 25.83
CA GLN A 250 27.32 -67.33 24.48
C GLN A 250 26.67 -65.97 24.23
N ASP A 251 27.13 -65.24 23.24
CA ASP A 251 26.58 -63.93 22.92
C ASP A 251 25.18 -64.04 22.32
N PHE A 252 24.40 -62.97 22.51
CA PHE A 252 23.03 -62.89 22.05
C PHE A 252 22.75 -61.62 21.25
N ILE A 253 21.75 -61.68 20.37
CA ILE A 253 21.15 -60.51 19.72
C ILE A 253 19.76 -60.26 20.30
N ARG A 254 19.45 -58.99 20.54
CA ARG A 254 18.12 -58.54 20.97
C ARG A 254 17.74 -57.24 20.29
N PHE A 255 16.44 -56.96 20.22
CA PHE A 255 15.96 -55.60 19.93
C PHE A 255 16.56 -54.62 20.95
N GLY A 256 17.28 -53.61 20.46
CA GLY A 256 17.97 -52.63 21.29
C GLY A 256 17.10 -51.40 21.58
N GLY A 257 16.35 -50.92 20.59
CA GLY A 257 15.50 -49.74 20.71
C GLY A 257 15.27 -49.06 19.36
N TYR A 258 15.00 -47.76 19.43
CA TYR A 258 14.86 -46.90 18.25
C TYR A 258 15.88 -45.75 18.31
N ASP A 259 16.46 -45.43 17.15
CA ASP A 259 17.18 -44.17 16.95
C ASP A 259 16.28 -43.19 16.19
N ALA A 260 16.38 -41.91 16.53
CA ALA A 260 15.81 -40.85 15.69
C ALA A 260 16.73 -40.60 14.49
N VAL A 261 16.23 -40.86 13.29
CA VAL A 261 16.99 -40.70 12.04
C VAL A 261 16.47 -39.51 11.27
N SER A 262 17.36 -38.60 10.91
CA SER A 262 17.02 -37.43 10.10
C SER A 262 16.77 -37.78 8.64
N HIS A 263 15.78 -37.12 8.04
CA HIS A 263 15.52 -37.13 6.61
C HIS A 263 15.34 -35.70 6.10
N ALA A 264 15.59 -35.49 4.81
CA ALA A 264 15.35 -34.19 4.19
C ALA A 264 13.85 -33.87 4.25
N GLY A 265 13.51 -32.68 4.76
CA GLY A 265 12.15 -32.17 4.66
C GLY A 265 12.00 -31.15 3.54
N VAL A 266 10.93 -30.39 3.61
CA VAL A 266 10.59 -29.33 2.65
C VAL A 266 11.07 -27.96 3.15
N SER A 267 11.22 -27.03 2.21
CA SER A 267 11.46 -25.61 2.50
C SER A 267 10.44 -24.75 1.79
N PHE A 268 9.99 -23.68 2.43
CA PHE A 268 9.05 -22.73 1.87
C PHE A 268 9.31 -21.32 2.41
N ARG A 269 8.80 -20.29 1.72
CA ARG A 269 8.89 -18.89 2.17
C ARG A 269 7.63 -18.50 2.93
N VAL A 270 7.81 -17.70 3.98
CA VAL A 270 6.71 -17.15 4.78
C VAL A 270 6.85 -15.65 4.93
N ARG A 271 5.72 -15.00 5.21
CA ARG A 271 5.67 -13.57 5.53
C ARG A 271 4.53 -13.27 6.51
N LYS A 272 4.89 -12.66 7.64
CA LYS A 272 3.93 -12.12 8.61
C LYS A 272 3.52 -10.69 8.25
N ASP A 273 4.39 -9.81 7.82
CA ASP A 273 3.97 -8.45 7.48
C ASP A 273 3.34 -8.39 6.06
N PHE A 274 2.78 -7.24 5.71
CA PHE A 274 2.51 -6.87 4.33
C PHE A 274 2.76 -5.38 4.14
N THR A 275 2.96 -4.99 2.89
CA THR A 275 3.17 -3.58 2.52
C THR A 275 1.91 -3.07 1.83
N PRO A 276 1.09 -2.21 2.46
CA PRO A 276 -0.04 -1.60 1.79
C PRO A 276 0.43 -0.62 0.72
N ALA A 277 -0.47 -0.27 -0.18
CA ALA A 277 -0.30 0.81 -1.14
C ALA A 277 -1.61 1.58 -1.24
N VAL A 278 -1.51 2.88 -1.49
CA VAL A 278 -2.66 3.75 -1.75
C VAL A 278 -2.50 4.29 -3.16
N ALA A 279 -3.54 4.09 -3.97
CA ALA A 279 -3.74 4.78 -5.23
C ALA A 279 -4.91 5.73 -5.02
N THR A 280 -4.94 6.80 -5.79
CA THR A 280 -5.88 7.88 -5.57
C THR A 280 -6.21 8.49 -6.93
N VAL A 281 -7.36 9.16 -7.05
CA VAL A 281 -7.75 9.95 -8.24
C VAL A 281 -8.69 11.06 -7.81
N ALA A 282 -8.35 12.33 -8.10
CA ALA A 282 -9.25 13.44 -7.85
C ALA A 282 -10.58 13.22 -8.59
N SER A 283 -11.71 13.28 -7.87
CA SER A 283 -13.03 12.93 -8.43
C SER A 283 -13.40 13.81 -9.63
N ASP A 284 -13.08 15.10 -9.53
CA ASP A 284 -13.28 16.09 -10.57
C ASP A 284 -11.95 16.74 -10.95
N ARG A 285 -11.68 16.81 -12.25
CA ARG A 285 -10.49 17.48 -12.77
C ARG A 285 -10.59 19.00 -12.66
N ILE A 286 -11.80 19.54 -12.77
CA ILE A 286 -12.11 20.96 -12.76
C ILE A 286 -13.19 21.20 -11.70
N VAL A 287 -12.91 22.07 -10.73
CA VAL A 287 -13.81 22.40 -9.63
C VAL A 287 -14.10 23.89 -9.65
N ASP A 288 -15.37 24.29 -9.61
CA ASP A 288 -15.75 25.69 -9.54
C ASP A 288 -15.50 26.30 -8.17
N ALA A 289 -15.23 27.60 -8.11
CA ALA A 289 -15.19 28.34 -6.85
C ALA A 289 -16.49 28.11 -6.05
N GLY A 290 -16.35 27.76 -4.77
CA GLY A 290 -17.46 27.38 -3.90
C GLY A 290 -17.91 25.92 -4.04
N GLY A 291 -17.42 25.20 -5.05
CA GLY A 291 -17.62 23.76 -5.21
C GLY A 291 -16.86 22.96 -4.15
N THR A 292 -17.34 21.74 -3.89
CA THR A 292 -16.67 20.81 -2.98
C THR A 292 -15.54 20.09 -3.69
N VAL A 293 -14.55 19.64 -2.91
CA VAL A 293 -13.47 18.80 -3.42
C VAL A 293 -13.62 17.41 -2.83
N SER A 294 -13.54 16.40 -3.69
CA SER A 294 -13.49 15.00 -3.28
C SER A 294 -12.47 14.21 -4.08
N ASP A 295 -12.19 13.02 -3.59
CA ASP A 295 -11.15 12.16 -4.10
C ASP A 295 -11.53 10.68 -4.00
N GLU A 296 -11.13 9.88 -4.98
CA GLU A 296 -11.38 8.44 -5.05
C GLU A 296 -10.14 7.67 -4.59
N VAL A 297 -10.12 7.26 -3.33
CA VAL A 297 -8.98 6.58 -2.70
C VAL A 297 -9.14 5.07 -2.85
N THR A 298 -8.17 4.41 -3.47
CA THR A 298 -8.12 2.96 -3.66
C THR A 298 -7.00 2.31 -2.85
N SER A 299 -7.36 1.34 -2.02
CA SER A 299 -6.40 0.50 -1.29
C SER A 299 -5.80 -0.59 -2.16
N ALA A 300 -4.53 -0.92 -1.93
CA ALA A 300 -3.81 -1.98 -2.63
C ALA A 300 -2.70 -2.57 -1.73
N VAL A 301 -1.93 -3.50 -2.29
CA VAL A 301 -0.70 -4.05 -1.69
C VAL A 301 0.45 -3.91 -2.67
N SER A 302 1.66 -3.68 -2.15
CA SER A 302 2.89 -3.56 -2.94
C SER A 302 3.78 -4.79 -2.78
N GLY A 303 4.22 -5.36 -3.91
CA GLY A 303 5.08 -6.55 -3.97
C GLY A 303 4.30 -7.87 -4.03
N GLU A 304 4.81 -8.82 -4.80
CA GLU A 304 4.15 -10.10 -5.11
C GLU A 304 3.89 -10.97 -3.86
N ASP A 305 4.74 -10.85 -2.85
CA ASP A 305 4.67 -11.60 -1.58
C ASP A 305 3.88 -10.86 -0.48
N SER A 306 3.30 -9.69 -0.77
CA SER A 306 2.47 -8.94 0.18
C SER A 306 1.01 -9.36 0.04
N HIS A 307 0.41 -9.80 1.13
CA HIS A 307 -1.01 -10.14 1.17
C HIS A 307 -1.69 -9.41 2.32
N TRP A 308 -2.75 -8.67 2.00
CA TRP A 308 -3.56 -8.00 3.01
C TRP A 308 -4.18 -9.04 3.95
N VAL A 309 -4.15 -8.76 5.25
CA VAL A 309 -4.74 -9.67 6.25
C VAL A 309 -6.27 -9.63 6.14
N PRO A 310 -6.96 -10.74 5.86
CA PRO A 310 -8.41 -10.73 5.62
C PRO A 310 -9.19 -10.04 6.74
N GLY A 311 -9.94 -8.98 6.40
CA GLY A 311 -10.77 -8.23 7.35
C GLY A 311 -10.00 -7.27 8.26
N LEU A 312 -8.68 -7.16 8.14
CA LEU A 312 -7.90 -6.18 8.87
C LEU A 312 -8.23 -4.79 8.34
N GLU A 313 -8.73 -3.94 9.22
CA GLU A 313 -9.03 -2.55 8.92
C GLU A 313 -7.75 -1.70 8.90
N LEU A 314 -7.53 -0.94 7.82
CA LEU A 314 -6.55 0.14 7.73
C LEU A 314 -7.25 1.46 7.42
N VAL A 315 -6.76 2.54 8.01
CA VAL A 315 -7.22 3.91 7.78
C VAL A 315 -6.15 4.68 7.01
N ALA A 316 -6.53 5.31 5.90
CA ALA A 316 -5.71 6.27 5.19
C ALA A 316 -6.11 7.70 5.58
N ASP A 317 -5.12 8.53 5.92
CA ASP A 317 -5.28 9.96 6.13
C ASP A 317 -4.86 10.71 4.86
N GLY A 318 -5.61 11.74 4.49
CA GLY A 318 -5.40 12.54 3.28
C GLY A 318 -5.19 14.02 3.62
N TRP A 319 -4.33 14.68 2.84
CA TRP A 319 -4.01 16.10 2.93
C TRP A 319 -4.21 16.75 1.56
N TYR A 320 -5.14 17.69 1.47
CA TYR A 320 -5.40 18.46 0.26
C TYR A 320 -4.68 19.79 0.32
N PHE A 321 -3.95 20.12 -0.74
CA PHE A 321 -3.23 21.36 -0.93
C PHE A 321 -3.93 22.16 -2.02
N ASP A 322 -4.09 23.47 -1.82
CA ASP A 322 -4.68 24.40 -2.79
C ASP A 322 -3.73 25.57 -3.11
N ASP A 323 -4.20 26.53 -3.91
CA ASP A 323 -3.46 27.75 -4.28
C ASP A 323 -2.14 27.52 -5.02
N ILE A 324 -1.94 26.34 -5.61
CA ILE A 324 -0.69 26.05 -6.28
C ILE A 324 -0.71 26.77 -7.64
N PRO A 325 0.24 27.69 -7.93
CA PRO A 325 0.29 28.32 -9.24
C PRO A 325 0.64 27.29 -10.31
N ALA A 326 0.09 27.41 -11.52
CA ALA A 326 0.35 26.46 -12.61
C ALA A 326 1.85 26.33 -12.93
N ALA A 327 2.61 27.43 -12.84
CA ALA A 327 4.06 27.42 -13.01
C ALA A 327 4.83 26.53 -12.00
N ARG A 328 4.18 26.11 -10.91
CA ARG A 328 4.75 25.25 -9.85
C ARG A 328 4.34 23.78 -9.99
N LEU A 329 3.63 23.37 -11.05
CA LEU A 329 3.38 21.95 -11.34
C LEU A 329 4.67 21.12 -11.45
N VAL A 330 5.78 21.77 -11.84
CA VAL A 330 7.13 21.18 -11.90
C VAL A 330 7.67 20.72 -10.54
N ASP A 331 7.04 21.12 -9.43
CA ASP A 331 7.49 20.79 -8.08
C ASP A 331 7.06 19.39 -7.61
N ALA A 332 6.45 18.58 -8.48
CA ALA A 332 6.02 17.22 -8.17
C ALA A 332 7.09 16.41 -7.41
N MET A 333 6.63 15.64 -6.42
CA MET A 333 7.51 14.88 -5.52
C MET A 333 6.95 13.49 -5.30
N SER A 334 7.83 12.49 -5.29
CA SER A 334 7.52 11.16 -4.80
C SER A 334 8.16 10.95 -3.42
N PRO A 335 7.54 10.15 -2.54
CA PRO A 335 8.16 9.76 -1.28
C PRO A 335 9.39 8.89 -1.53
N ASP A 336 10.42 9.06 -0.69
CA ASP A 336 11.58 8.18 -0.71
C ASP A 336 11.20 6.79 -0.16
N LYS A 337 11.99 5.77 -0.51
CA LYS A 337 11.73 4.40 -0.05
C LYS A 337 11.74 4.32 1.48
N GLY A 338 10.59 4.01 2.07
CA GLY A 338 10.41 3.87 3.52
C GLY A 338 10.36 5.20 4.27
N GLU A 339 10.18 6.32 3.55
CA GLU A 339 9.92 7.62 4.16
C GLU A 339 8.57 7.61 4.89
N SER A 340 8.53 8.19 6.08
CA SER A 340 7.29 8.32 6.83
C SER A 340 6.38 9.38 6.20
N ALA A 341 5.06 9.26 6.40
CA ALA A 341 4.10 10.27 5.95
C ALA A 341 4.47 11.66 6.51
N ARG A 342 4.88 11.71 7.78
CA ARG A 342 5.34 12.94 8.44
C ARG A 342 6.56 13.55 7.75
N ASP A 343 7.60 12.76 7.49
CA ASP A 343 8.84 13.28 6.89
C ASP A 343 8.59 13.78 5.45
N PHE A 344 7.72 13.10 4.71
CA PHE A 344 7.31 13.52 3.37
C PHE A 344 6.53 14.83 3.39
N LEU A 345 5.53 14.96 4.28
CA LEU A 345 4.78 16.21 4.49
C LEU A 345 5.71 17.35 4.94
N ASP A 346 6.69 17.08 5.81
CA ASP A 346 7.69 18.07 6.23
C ASP A 346 8.57 18.54 5.05
N ARG A 347 8.84 17.70 4.04
CA ARG A 347 9.53 18.13 2.81
C ARG A 347 8.67 19.03 1.94
N ILE A 348 7.39 18.70 1.81
CA ILE A 348 6.41 19.50 1.08
C ILE A 348 6.30 20.88 1.74
N ALA A 349 6.17 20.93 3.07
CA ALA A 349 6.15 22.17 3.84
C ALA A 349 7.41 23.02 3.68
N ARG A 350 8.60 22.41 3.61
CA ARG A 350 9.85 23.14 3.32
C ARG A 350 9.89 23.82 1.94
N ARG A 351 9.02 23.43 1.01
CA ARG A 351 8.84 24.09 -0.29
C ARG A 351 7.77 25.19 -0.30
N GLY A 352 7.15 25.43 0.87
CA GLY A 352 6.16 26.48 1.08
C GLY A 352 4.70 26.04 0.88
N TYR A 353 4.42 24.74 0.88
CA TYR A 353 3.07 24.21 0.73
C TYR A 353 2.50 23.79 2.08
N GLU A 354 1.27 24.21 2.36
CA GLU A 354 0.53 23.82 3.56
C GLU A 354 -0.82 23.22 3.15
N PRO A 355 -1.29 22.16 3.84
CA PRO A 355 -2.59 21.59 3.54
C PRO A 355 -3.71 22.56 3.93
N ALA A 356 -4.67 22.73 3.02
CA ALA A 356 -5.87 23.53 3.20
C ALA A 356 -7.04 22.71 3.77
N ALA A 357 -7.05 21.40 3.50
CA ALA A 357 -8.08 20.47 3.95
C ALA A 357 -7.54 19.05 4.16
N TRP A 358 -8.37 18.20 4.75
CA TRP A 358 -8.06 16.83 5.12
C TRP A 358 -9.17 15.87 4.72
N GLY A 359 -8.80 14.60 4.57
CA GLY A 359 -9.72 13.50 4.28
C GLY A 359 -9.32 12.24 5.03
N THR A 360 -10.26 11.29 5.13
CA THR A 360 -10.02 9.98 5.72
C THR A 360 -10.73 8.91 4.91
N ALA A 361 -10.08 7.78 4.67
CA ALA A 361 -10.67 6.62 4.01
C ALA A 361 -10.33 5.33 4.78
N THR A 362 -11.28 4.41 4.89
CA THR A 362 -11.11 3.16 5.66
C THR A 362 -11.32 1.95 4.77
N PHE A 363 -10.42 0.96 4.89
CA PHE A 363 -10.39 -0.23 4.05
C PHE A 363 -10.21 -1.49 4.89
N THR A 364 -10.79 -2.59 4.44
CA THR A 364 -10.70 -3.93 5.06
C THR A 364 -10.04 -4.97 4.14
N GLY A 365 -9.63 -4.55 2.94
CA GLY A 365 -8.97 -5.39 1.96
C GLY A 365 -8.50 -4.58 0.74
N PRO A 366 -7.68 -5.17 -0.13
CA PRO A 366 -7.15 -4.50 -1.31
C PRO A 366 -8.21 -4.41 -2.42
N GLY A 367 -8.05 -3.42 -3.30
CA GLY A 367 -8.95 -3.16 -4.42
C GLY A 367 -10.27 -2.48 -4.03
N GLN A 368 -10.40 -2.01 -2.79
CA GLN A 368 -11.54 -1.21 -2.35
C GLN A 368 -11.30 0.26 -2.65
N THR A 369 -12.30 0.93 -3.21
CA THR A 369 -12.32 2.37 -3.44
C THR A 369 -13.31 3.06 -2.52
N VAL A 370 -12.92 4.19 -1.94
CA VAL A 370 -13.74 5.04 -1.07
C VAL A 370 -13.64 6.48 -1.57
N THR A 371 -14.78 7.13 -1.78
CA THR A 371 -14.84 8.58 -2.03
C THR A 371 -14.65 9.34 -0.72
N ALA A 372 -13.60 10.15 -0.63
CA ALA A 372 -13.33 11.03 0.51
C ALA A 372 -13.61 12.49 0.13
N THR A 373 -14.43 13.18 0.93
CA THR A 373 -14.69 14.62 0.75
C THR A 373 -13.75 15.44 1.62
N ALA A 374 -13.18 16.51 1.05
CA ALA A 374 -12.31 17.44 1.74
C ALA A 374 -13.03 18.15 2.90
N ARG A 375 -12.38 18.18 4.06
CA ARG A 375 -12.86 18.88 5.26
C ARG A 375 -11.80 19.83 5.80
N THR A 376 -12.25 20.95 6.34
CA THR A 376 -11.38 21.91 7.04
C THR A 376 -10.93 21.35 8.39
N GLY A 377 -10.00 22.04 9.06
CA GLY A 377 -9.43 21.58 10.35
C GLY A 377 -10.48 21.53 11.47
N ASP A 378 -11.57 22.27 11.33
CA ASP A 378 -12.70 22.28 12.26
C ASP A 378 -13.76 21.21 11.91
N GLY A 379 -13.60 20.49 10.80
CA GLY A 379 -14.44 19.39 10.35
C GLY A 379 -15.56 19.76 9.37
N ASP A 380 -15.71 21.06 9.06
CA ASP A 380 -16.65 21.57 8.06
C ASP A 380 -16.22 21.15 6.64
N GLU A 381 -17.17 21.14 5.70
CA GLU A 381 -16.89 20.88 4.29
C GLU A 381 -15.95 21.95 3.72
N TYR A 382 -14.92 21.53 3.00
CA TYR A 382 -14.02 22.44 2.32
C TYR A 382 -14.59 22.80 0.94
N HIS A 383 -14.56 24.10 0.62
CA HIS A 383 -15.00 24.64 -0.65
C HIS A 383 -13.86 25.35 -1.36
N ALA A 384 -13.75 25.11 -2.67
CA ALA A 384 -12.70 25.71 -3.50
C ALA A 384 -12.72 27.25 -3.43
N PRO A 385 -11.57 27.91 -3.26
CA PRO A 385 -11.51 29.35 -3.04
C PRO A 385 -11.81 30.15 -4.32
N ALA A 386 -12.37 31.35 -4.16
CA ALA A 386 -12.72 32.22 -5.29
C ALA A 386 -11.51 32.64 -6.16
N ARG A 387 -10.30 32.69 -5.57
CA ARG A 387 -9.06 32.96 -6.32
C ARG A 387 -8.63 31.81 -7.24
N GLY A 388 -9.22 30.62 -7.08
CA GLY A 388 -8.84 29.42 -7.83
C GLY A 388 -7.45 28.90 -7.49
N GLY A 389 -6.84 28.21 -8.46
CA GLY A 389 -5.49 27.63 -8.37
C GLY A 389 -5.50 26.11 -8.45
N ILE A 390 -4.32 25.52 -8.61
CA ILE A 390 -4.18 24.07 -8.68
C ILE A 390 -4.35 23.45 -7.29
N GLY A 391 -5.11 22.36 -7.23
CA GLY A 391 -5.32 21.51 -6.06
C GLY A 391 -4.64 20.15 -6.23
N THR A 392 -4.22 19.51 -5.13
CA THR A 392 -3.70 18.14 -5.16
C THR A 392 -3.82 17.46 -3.80
N TRP A 393 -3.98 16.12 -3.81
CA TRP A 393 -4.00 15.29 -2.62
C TRP A 393 -2.68 14.56 -2.38
N VAL A 394 -2.37 14.36 -1.10
CA VAL A 394 -1.41 13.36 -0.63
C VAL A 394 -2.14 12.45 0.34
N TRP A 395 -2.02 11.14 0.17
CA TRP A 395 -2.63 10.13 1.03
C TRP A 395 -1.58 9.26 1.68
N ALA A 396 -1.85 8.80 2.91
CA ALA A 396 -0.99 7.84 3.56
C ALA A 396 -1.73 6.85 4.46
N PHE A 397 -1.28 5.60 4.41
CA PHE A 397 -1.42 4.68 5.54
C PHE A 397 -0.29 4.97 6.53
N ASP A 398 -0.50 5.91 7.46
CA ASP A 398 0.44 6.20 8.55
C ASP A 398 0.34 5.09 9.61
N VAL A 399 1.43 4.35 9.82
CA VAL A 399 1.50 3.23 10.78
C VAL A 399 1.16 3.69 12.19
N SER A 400 1.57 4.89 12.59
CA SER A 400 1.32 5.43 13.93
C SER A 400 -0.16 5.72 14.20
N ARG A 401 -0.97 5.88 13.14
CA ARG A 401 -2.41 6.12 13.19
C ARG A 401 -3.25 4.84 13.14
N GLN A 402 -2.64 3.70 12.80
CA GLN A 402 -3.35 2.43 12.72
C GLN A 402 -3.64 1.82 14.09
N SER A 403 -4.59 0.90 14.14
CA SER A 403 -4.91 0.12 15.35
C SER A 403 -3.70 -0.71 15.84
N ASP A 404 -3.71 -1.06 17.13
CA ASP A 404 -2.68 -1.93 17.72
C ASP A 404 -2.54 -3.28 17.00
N GLU A 405 -3.63 -3.79 16.43
CA GLU A 405 -3.65 -5.01 15.62
C GLU A 405 -2.97 -4.78 14.26
N ALA A 406 -3.36 -3.73 13.54
CA ALA A 406 -2.80 -3.41 12.23
C ALA A 406 -1.29 -3.16 12.25
N ARG A 407 -0.78 -2.51 13.32
CA ARG A 407 0.66 -2.28 13.51
C ARG A 407 1.48 -3.55 13.71
N GLN A 408 0.85 -4.71 13.92
CA GLN A 408 1.55 -6.01 13.93
C GLN A 408 1.86 -6.54 12.52
N TYR A 409 1.22 -5.97 11.50
CA TYR A 409 1.24 -6.45 10.12
C TYR A 409 1.75 -5.40 9.13
N VAL A 410 1.49 -4.12 9.39
CA VAL A 410 2.00 -3.00 8.58
C VAL A 410 3.18 -2.37 9.32
N LEU A 411 4.37 -2.48 8.72
CA LEU A 411 5.63 -2.12 9.39
C LEU A 411 6.22 -0.79 8.94
N ALA A 412 5.70 -0.21 7.86
CA ALA A 412 6.14 1.08 7.32
C ALA A 412 4.96 1.79 6.67
N ASP A 413 5.05 3.12 6.63
CA ASP A 413 4.05 3.95 5.99
C ASP A 413 3.99 3.68 4.48
N ALA A 414 2.81 3.81 3.91
CA ALA A 414 2.62 3.88 2.47
C ALA A 414 2.03 5.23 2.13
N VAL A 415 2.70 6.00 1.27
CA VAL A 415 2.41 7.41 1.01
C VAL A 415 2.31 7.61 -0.51
N SER A 416 1.32 8.37 -0.98
CA SER A 416 1.25 8.81 -2.38
C SER A 416 2.16 10.01 -2.63
N GLY A 417 2.46 10.29 -3.90
CA GLY A 417 3.20 11.48 -4.29
C GLY A 417 2.40 12.77 -4.15
N PHE A 418 3.11 13.89 -4.18
CA PHE A 418 2.58 15.25 -4.24
C PHE A 418 2.57 15.75 -5.69
N LEU A 419 1.48 16.38 -6.12
CA LEU A 419 1.22 16.76 -7.52
C LEU A 419 1.29 15.56 -8.48
N GLU A 420 0.79 14.40 -8.04
CA GLU A 420 0.57 13.28 -8.96
C GLU A 420 -0.52 13.67 -9.97
N HIS A 421 -0.32 13.29 -11.23
CA HIS A 421 -1.22 13.70 -12.31
C HIS A 421 -2.68 13.29 -12.04
N ALA A 422 -2.93 12.09 -11.53
CA ALA A 422 -4.28 11.62 -11.22
C ALA A 422 -4.94 12.42 -10.08
N GLU A 423 -4.15 12.92 -9.13
CA GLU A 423 -4.59 13.64 -7.92
C GLU A 423 -4.83 15.12 -8.08
N THR A 424 -4.37 15.67 -9.19
CA THR A 424 -4.26 17.11 -9.33
C THR A 424 -5.47 17.65 -10.08
N ASN A 425 -6.16 18.62 -9.51
CA ASN A 425 -7.31 19.28 -10.10
C ASN A 425 -7.05 20.79 -10.27
N SER A 426 -7.85 21.44 -11.11
CA SER A 426 -7.89 22.90 -11.23
C SER A 426 -9.11 23.44 -10.51
N ASN A 427 -8.91 24.32 -9.53
CA ASN A 427 -9.97 25.10 -8.93
C ASN A 427 -10.13 26.39 -9.75
N ARG A 428 -11.28 26.59 -10.37
CA ARG A 428 -11.53 27.74 -11.25
C ARG A 428 -11.70 29.01 -10.45
N ALA A 429 -10.97 30.04 -10.83
CA ALA A 429 -11.11 31.37 -10.27
C ALA A 429 -12.45 31.99 -10.69
N LYS A 430 -13.01 32.83 -9.82
CA LYS A 430 -14.17 33.64 -10.11
C LYS A 430 -13.72 35.08 -10.36
N VAL A 431 -14.05 35.60 -11.53
CA VAL A 431 -13.75 37.00 -11.89
C VAL A 431 -14.87 37.94 -11.46
N GLU A 432 -14.48 39.17 -11.17
CA GLU A 432 -15.37 40.30 -10.89
C GLU A 432 -15.19 41.37 -11.97
N VAL A 433 -16.31 41.91 -12.43
CA VAL A 433 -16.38 42.86 -13.54
C VAL A 433 -17.21 44.05 -13.11
N GLU A 434 -16.64 45.25 -13.26
CA GLU A 434 -17.32 46.52 -13.08
C GLU A 434 -17.22 47.31 -14.39
N SER A 435 -18.33 47.79 -14.93
CA SER A 435 -18.36 48.60 -16.16
C SER A 435 -19.07 49.93 -15.91
N SER A 436 -18.68 50.97 -16.66
CA SER A 436 -19.27 52.30 -16.56
C SER A 436 -19.09 53.07 -17.86
N VAL A 437 -20.21 53.33 -18.53
CA VAL A 437 -20.23 54.14 -19.75
C VAL A 437 -19.68 55.55 -19.49
N THR A 438 -19.04 56.12 -20.49
CA THR A 438 -18.45 57.47 -20.38
C THR A 438 -19.52 58.55 -20.25
N GLU A 439 -20.65 58.35 -20.94
CA GLU A 439 -21.80 59.25 -20.93
C GLU A 439 -23.06 58.41 -20.75
N HIS A 440 -23.87 58.70 -19.72
CA HIS A 440 -25.18 58.05 -19.53
C HIS A 440 -26.27 58.63 -20.45
N THR A 441 -26.01 59.76 -21.09
CA THR A 441 -26.91 60.38 -22.06
C THR A 441 -26.10 60.96 -23.20
N ALA A 442 -26.51 60.68 -24.44
CA ALA A 442 -25.86 61.16 -25.65
C ALA A 442 -26.89 61.51 -26.74
N GLY A 443 -26.45 62.20 -27.79
CA GLY A 443 -27.28 62.48 -28.98
C GLY A 443 -27.03 61.47 -30.11
N VAL A 444 -27.98 61.32 -31.02
CA VAL A 444 -27.76 60.57 -32.27
C VAL A 444 -26.53 61.12 -33.00
N GLY A 445 -25.65 60.21 -33.44
CA GLY A 445 -24.36 60.51 -34.06
C GLY A 445 -23.19 60.62 -33.08
N ALA A 446 -23.42 60.53 -31.77
CA ALA A 446 -22.34 60.54 -30.77
C ALA A 446 -21.48 59.26 -30.81
N HIS A 447 -20.21 59.40 -30.42
CA HIS A 447 -19.31 58.29 -30.22
C HIS A 447 -19.49 57.71 -28.82
N LEU A 448 -19.88 56.44 -28.73
CA LEU A 448 -20.07 55.76 -27.46
C LEU A 448 -18.78 55.10 -27.00
N SER A 449 -18.57 55.05 -25.68
CA SER A 449 -17.43 54.39 -25.08
C SER A 449 -17.67 54.02 -23.62
N ASP A 450 -16.99 52.99 -23.17
CA ASP A 450 -17.12 52.39 -21.84
C ASP A 450 -15.73 52.10 -21.22
N THR A 451 -15.67 52.10 -19.89
CA THR A 451 -14.49 51.65 -19.13
C THR A 451 -14.86 50.48 -18.24
N ILE A 452 -14.26 49.33 -18.51
CA ILE A 452 -14.50 48.08 -17.80
C ILE A 452 -13.28 47.77 -16.93
N VAL A 453 -13.49 47.40 -15.68
CA VAL A 453 -12.46 46.95 -14.75
C VAL A 453 -12.73 45.48 -14.44
N VAL A 454 -11.75 44.63 -14.72
CA VAL A 454 -11.84 43.20 -14.48
C VAL A 454 -10.77 42.78 -13.47
N SER A 455 -11.15 41.92 -12.53
CA SER A 455 -10.25 41.35 -11.53
C SER A 455 -10.58 39.88 -11.23
N GLY A 456 -9.65 39.15 -10.63
CA GLY A 456 -9.82 37.75 -10.23
C GLY A 456 -9.29 36.70 -11.22
N PHE A 457 -8.74 37.11 -12.37
CA PHE A 457 -7.96 36.20 -13.20
C PHE A 457 -6.66 35.78 -12.49
N PRO A 458 -6.16 34.54 -12.70
CA PRO A 458 -4.78 34.19 -12.35
C PRO A 458 -3.78 35.18 -12.96
N ASP A 459 -2.68 35.46 -12.26
CA ASP A 459 -1.69 36.46 -12.70
C ASP A 459 -1.07 36.14 -14.08
N ASP A 460 -0.98 34.85 -14.43
CA ASP A 460 -0.45 34.35 -15.69
C ASP A 460 -1.53 34.02 -16.73
N HIS A 461 -2.78 34.41 -16.49
CA HIS A 461 -3.89 34.08 -17.38
C HIS A 461 -3.72 34.66 -18.79
N GLY A 462 -4.08 33.87 -19.80
CA GLY A 462 -3.86 34.14 -21.22
C GLY A 462 -2.47 33.73 -21.72
N THR A 463 -1.56 33.35 -20.81
CA THR A 463 -0.21 32.87 -21.17
C THR A 463 0.04 31.41 -20.80
N PHE A 464 -0.83 30.80 -20.01
CA PHE A 464 -0.75 29.37 -19.72
C PHE A 464 -1.20 28.56 -20.95
N MET A 465 -0.28 27.77 -21.48
CA MET A 465 -0.47 27.01 -22.72
C MET A 465 -1.09 25.63 -22.49
N GLY A 466 -1.50 25.32 -21.26
CA GLY A 466 -1.98 24.01 -20.86
C GLY A 466 -0.87 23.07 -20.40
N ASP A 467 -1.28 21.94 -19.85
CA ASP A 467 -0.42 20.84 -19.47
C ASP A 467 -1.15 19.50 -19.72
N GLU A 468 -0.71 18.77 -20.75
CA GLU A 468 -1.33 17.51 -21.15
C GLU A 468 -1.17 16.41 -20.09
N ALA A 469 -0.05 16.39 -19.35
CA ALA A 469 0.18 15.38 -18.32
C ALA A 469 -0.78 15.56 -17.14
N TYR A 470 -1.10 16.81 -16.80
CA TYR A 470 -2.10 17.15 -15.79
C TYR A 470 -3.53 17.25 -16.35
N GLY A 471 -3.72 17.08 -17.66
CA GLY A 471 -5.03 17.15 -18.31
C GLY A 471 -5.67 18.54 -18.30
N LEU A 472 -4.85 19.61 -18.27
CA LEU A 472 -5.29 21.00 -18.26
C LEU A 472 -5.10 21.63 -19.63
N LYS A 473 -6.12 22.32 -20.15
CA LYS A 473 -6.01 23.03 -21.42
C LYS A 473 -5.35 24.40 -21.25
N ALA A 474 -4.93 24.97 -22.39
CA ALA A 474 -4.55 26.38 -22.45
C ALA A 474 -5.71 27.27 -22.04
N ASP A 475 -5.38 28.44 -21.49
CA ASP A 475 -6.37 29.46 -21.18
C ASP A 475 -7.09 29.92 -22.46
N GLU A 476 -8.32 30.41 -22.28
CA GLU A 476 -8.96 31.24 -23.28
C GLU A 476 -8.38 32.66 -23.19
N PRO A 477 -7.56 33.12 -24.15
CA PRO A 477 -6.86 34.40 -24.02
C PRO A 477 -7.79 35.62 -24.17
N LEU A 478 -9.01 35.43 -24.67
CA LEU A 478 -9.90 36.54 -25.03
C LEU A 478 -11.21 36.53 -24.24
N ALA A 479 -11.61 37.72 -23.82
CA ALA A 479 -12.97 38.06 -23.41
C ALA A 479 -13.61 38.90 -24.51
N GLN A 480 -14.93 39.01 -24.52
CA GLN A 480 -15.69 39.74 -25.54
C GLN A 480 -16.47 40.88 -24.90
N VAL A 481 -16.54 42.00 -25.60
CA VAL A 481 -17.49 43.08 -25.29
C VAL A 481 -18.47 43.21 -26.44
N SER A 482 -19.74 42.97 -26.16
CA SER A 482 -20.85 43.16 -27.09
C SER A 482 -21.56 44.47 -26.79
N VAL A 483 -21.96 45.20 -27.82
CA VAL A 483 -22.82 46.39 -27.66
C VAL A 483 -24.18 46.12 -28.26
N TRP A 484 -25.22 46.30 -27.46
CA TRP A 484 -26.61 46.09 -27.85
C TRP A 484 -27.36 47.41 -27.91
N TRP A 485 -28.18 47.58 -28.93
CA TRP A 485 -29.18 48.64 -29.00
C TRP A 485 -30.54 48.11 -28.58
N ALA A 486 -31.28 48.89 -27.79
CA ALA A 486 -32.67 48.61 -27.42
C ALA A 486 -33.54 49.87 -27.52
N GLY A 487 -34.69 49.78 -28.19
CA GLY A 487 -35.56 50.93 -28.41
C GLY A 487 -36.73 50.66 -29.35
N ASP A 488 -37.58 51.66 -29.56
CA ASP A 488 -38.58 51.65 -30.62
C ASP A 488 -37.96 52.27 -31.88
N PRO A 489 -37.79 51.54 -32.99
CA PRO A 489 -37.14 52.10 -34.17
C PRO A 489 -37.94 53.23 -34.84
N ASP A 490 -39.24 53.32 -34.55
CA ASP A 490 -40.15 54.24 -35.23
C ASP A 490 -40.47 55.50 -34.40
N ASP A 491 -40.37 55.43 -33.06
CA ASP A 491 -40.83 56.51 -32.17
C ASP A 491 -39.96 56.64 -30.88
N PRO A 492 -39.15 57.70 -30.74
CA PRO A 492 -38.29 57.91 -29.57
C PRO A 492 -39.04 58.07 -28.25
N SER A 493 -40.34 58.39 -28.29
CA SER A 493 -41.15 58.50 -27.07
C SER A 493 -41.47 57.15 -26.44
N ASN A 494 -41.29 56.04 -27.17
CA ASN A 494 -41.54 54.68 -26.69
C ASN A 494 -40.28 53.95 -26.19
N ASP A 495 -39.09 54.53 -26.33
CA ASP A 495 -37.80 53.90 -25.96
C ASP A 495 -37.73 53.49 -24.48
N ASP A 496 -38.44 54.18 -23.59
CA ASP A 496 -38.49 53.84 -22.15
C ASP A 496 -39.13 52.46 -21.91
N ALA A 497 -40.01 52.00 -22.80
CA ALA A 497 -40.59 50.65 -22.72
C ALA A 497 -39.55 49.54 -23.01
N TYR A 498 -38.39 49.92 -23.54
CA TYR A 498 -37.30 49.04 -23.94
C TYR A 498 -36.01 49.32 -23.14
N GLU A 499 -36.13 49.97 -21.99
CA GLU A 499 -35.02 50.07 -21.05
C GLU A 499 -34.46 48.67 -20.73
N PRO A 500 -33.13 48.48 -20.76
CA PRO A 500 -32.51 47.19 -20.52
C PRO A 500 -32.99 46.55 -19.22
N SER A 501 -33.48 45.32 -19.30
CA SER A 501 -34.03 44.61 -18.16
C SER A 501 -33.66 43.13 -18.20
N GLY A 502 -33.37 42.56 -17.02
CA GLY A 502 -32.84 41.21 -16.89
C GLY A 502 -31.33 41.14 -17.10
N ALA A 503 -30.68 40.19 -16.42
CA ALA A 503 -29.21 40.09 -16.40
C ALA A 503 -28.59 39.62 -17.72
N GLY A 504 -29.33 38.84 -18.52
CA GLY A 504 -28.83 38.21 -19.73
C GLY A 504 -29.02 39.08 -20.97
N GLU A 505 -28.14 38.89 -21.96
CA GLU A 505 -28.26 39.52 -23.27
C GLU A 505 -29.63 39.23 -23.93
N PRO A 506 -30.23 40.20 -24.63
CA PRO A 506 -31.50 40.02 -25.29
C PRO A 506 -31.37 39.09 -26.51
N THR A 507 -32.49 38.49 -26.93
CA THR A 507 -32.55 37.82 -28.24
C THR A 507 -32.78 38.89 -29.31
N PRO A 508 -32.02 38.90 -30.43
CA PRO A 508 -32.23 39.86 -31.50
C PRO A 508 -33.68 39.88 -32.01
N ASP A 509 -34.29 41.05 -32.01
CA ASP A 509 -35.62 41.31 -32.57
C ASP A 509 -35.70 42.73 -33.15
N ARG A 510 -36.91 43.24 -33.41
CA ARG A 510 -37.07 44.60 -33.98
C ARG A 510 -36.67 45.70 -32.99
N ASN A 511 -36.71 45.40 -31.70
CA ASN A 511 -36.51 46.34 -30.60
C ASN A 511 -35.18 46.11 -29.88
N HIS A 512 -34.41 45.06 -30.25
CA HIS A 512 -33.09 44.74 -29.71
C HIS A 512 -32.16 44.30 -30.84
N ARG A 513 -31.05 45.02 -31.05
CA ARG A 513 -30.09 44.74 -32.14
C ARG A 513 -28.67 44.73 -31.62
N LEU A 514 -27.92 43.66 -31.92
CA LEU A 514 -26.48 43.63 -31.68
C LEU A 514 -25.79 44.61 -32.65
N ILE A 515 -25.08 45.58 -32.10
CA ILE A 515 -24.31 46.58 -32.85
C ILE A 515 -22.96 46.00 -33.26
N GLY A 516 -22.31 45.28 -32.37
CA GLY A 516 -21.04 44.62 -32.63
C GLY A 516 -20.50 43.89 -31.41
N THR A 517 -19.48 43.08 -31.64
CA THR A 517 -18.73 42.35 -30.63
C THR A 517 -17.25 42.50 -30.94
N TRP A 518 -16.46 42.81 -29.92
CA TRP A 518 -15.01 43.00 -30.02
C TRP A 518 -14.29 42.17 -28.97
N ASP A 519 -13.10 41.67 -29.32
CA ASP A 519 -12.29 40.85 -28.41
C ASP A 519 -11.33 41.73 -27.61
N TYR A 520 -11.15 41.39 -26.34
CA TYR A 520 -10.20 42.03 -25.43
C TYR A 520 -9.42 40.95 -24.67
N PRO A 521 -8.17 41.21 -24.25
CA PRO A 521 -7.42 40.25 -23.46
C PRO A 521 -8.17 39.88 -22.16
N ALA A 522 -8.32 38.58 -21.89
CA ALA A 522 -8.91 38.05 -20.66
C ALA A 522 -7.89 38.13 -19.51
N VAL A 523 -7.64 39.33 -18.99
CA VAL A 523 -6.67 39.57 -17.91
C VAL A 523 -7.20 40.60 -16.91
N ASN A 524 -6.59 40.62 -15.72
CA ASN A 524 -6.88 41.68 -14.74
C ASN A 524 -6.47 43.05 -15.28
N GLY A 525 -7.34 44.05 -15.15
CA GLY A 525 -7.01 45.42 -15.55
C GLY A 525 -8.20 46.28 -15.93
N ARG A 526 -7.89 47.43 -16.53
CA ARG A 526 -8.87 48.37 -17.07
C ARG A 526 -8.89 48.28 -18.59
N ILE A 527 -10.07 48.02 -19.15
CA ILE A 527 -10.34 47.92 -20.59
C ILE A 527 -11.12 49.17 -21.01
N ARG A 528 -10.69 49.81 -22.10
CA ARG A 528 -11.41 50.93 -22.72
C ARG A 528 -12.05 50.45 -24.01
N VAL A 529 -13.35 50.63 -24.14
CA VAL A 529 -14.12 50.20 -25.31
C VAL A 529 -14.67 51.43 -26.01
N GLY A 530 -14.61 51.47 -27.34
CA GLY A 530 -15.10 52.60 -28.12
C GLY A 530 -14.19 53.84 -28.07
N GLY A 531 -14.64 54.94 -28.66
CA GLY A 531 -13.84 56.18 -28.75
C GLY A 531 -12.53 56.06 -29.55
N GLY A 532 -12.34 54.97 -30.32
CA GLY A 532 -11.13 54.68 -31.07
C GLY A 532 -10.05 53.91 -30.30
N ALA A 533 -10.34 53.43 -29.08
CA ALA A 533 -9.47 52.48 -28.38
C ALA A 533 -9.36 51.16 -29.18
N GLU A 534 -8.17 50.58 -29.21
CA GLU A 534 -7.90 49.33 -29.95
C GLU A 534 -8.47 48.12 -29.21
N ASP A 535 -8.97 47.15 -29.98
CA ASP A 535 -9.31 45.82 -29.49
C ASP A 535 -8.05 44.92 -29.37
N ALA A 536 -8.24 43.66 -29.00
CA ALA A 536 -7.14 42.70 -28.85
C ALA A 536 -6.34 42.45 -30.14
N HIS A 537 -6.91 42.77 -31.31
CA HIS A 537 -6.28 42.59 -32.62
C HIS A 537 -5.56 43.85 -33.10
N GLY A 538 -5.65 44.94 -32.35
CA GLY A 538 -5.07 46.24 -32.69
C GLY A 538 -5.98 47.11 -33.57
N ASP A 539 -7.25 46.71 -33.76
CA ASP A 539 -8.19 47.45 -34.59
C ASP A 539 -8.94 48.50 -33.75
N PRO A 540 -9.04 49.76 -34.21
CA PRO A 540 -9.69 50.82 -33.45
C PRO A 540 -11.21 50.63 -33.40
N VAL A 541 -11.75 50.50 -32.19
CA VAL A 541 -13.19 50.33 -31.94
C VAL A 541 -13.90 51.68 -31.97
N ARG A 542 -14.80 51.86 -32.95
CA ARG A 542 -15.63 53.06 -33.10
C ARG A 542 -17.10 52.68 -33.09
N ILE A 543 -17.78 53.01 -32.00
CA ILE A 543 -19.22 52.80 -31.83
C ILE A 543 -19.90 54.16 -32.01
N ILE A 544 -20.79 54.25 -32.99
CA ILE A 544 -21.55 55.47 -33.28
C ILE A 544 -23.02 55.18 -33.00
N ALA A 545 -23.67 56.05 -32.24
CA ALA A 545 -25.10 55.93 -31.95
C ALA A 545 -25.95 56.36 -33.16
N GLU A 546 -26.25 55.42 -34.07
CA GLU A 546 -26.99 55.71 -35.31
C GLU A 546 -28.49 55.98 -35.09
N SER A 547 -29.04 55.52 -33.96
CA SER A 547 -30.46 55.60 -33.62
C SER A 547 -30.63 56.04 -32.17
N HIS A 548 -31.76 56.67 -31.85
CA HIS A 548 -32.20 56.91 -30.48
C HIS A 548 -32.52 55.57 -29.78
N GLY A 549 -32.57 55.57 -28.46
CA GLY A 549 -32.77 54.38 -27.64
C GLY A 549 -31.59 54.12 -26.69
N TRP A 550 -31.53 52.93 -26.12
CA TRP A 550 -30.50 52.51 -25.17
C TRP A 550 -29.38 51.78 -25.88
N TYR A 551 -28.14 52.06 -25.49
CA TYR A 551 -26.96 51.30 -25.92
C TYR A 551 -26.30 50.70 -24.69
N VAL A 552 -26.14 49.39 -24.66
CA VAL A 552 -25.64 48.63 -23.50
C VAL A 552 -24.35 47.93 -23.86
N PHE A 553 -23.33 48.08 -23.03
CA PHE A 553 -22.08 47.34 -23.14
C PHE A 553 -22.17 46.09 -22.27
N VAL A 554 -21.88 44.92 -22.83
CA VAL A 554 -21.88 43.65 -22.09
C VAL A 554 -20.52 42.99 -22.26
N TRP A 555 -19.76 42.89 -21.18
CA TRP A 555 -18.52 42.12 -21.13
C TRP A 555 -18.82 40.65 -20.84
N LYS A 556 -18.08 39.74 -21.46
CA LYS A 556 -18.28 38.30 -21.32
C LYS A 556 -16.99 37.51 -21.49
N PHE A 557 -16.81 36.52 -20.63
CA PHE A 557 -15.77 35.51 -20.73
C PHE A 557 -16.40 34.12 -20.73
N ALA A 558 -15.99 33.28 -21.68
CA ALA A 558 -16.58 31.96 -21.89
C ALA A 558 -16.25 30.96 -20.78
N GLY A 559 -15.22 31.23 -19.99
CA GLY A 559 -14.66 30.27 -19.04
C GLY A 559 -13.68 29.31 -19.71
N ASP A 560 -12.76 28.78 -18.92
CA ASP A 560 -11.84 27.73 -19.32
C ASP A 560 -11.60 26.76 -18.14
N ASP A 561 -10.49 26.03 -18.16
CA ASP A 561 -10.12 25.06 -17.14
C ASP A 561 -9.61 25.74 -15.85
N ARG A 562 -9.27 27.04 -15.86
CA ARG A 562 -8.71 27.78 -14.70
C ARG A 562 -9.59 28.93 -14.23
N VAL A 563 -10.56 29.37 -15.02
CA VAL A 563 -11.44 30.50 -14.70
C VAL A 563 -12.89 30.20 -15.10
N MET A 564 -13.82 30.51 -14.20
CA MET A 564 -15.25 30.32 -14.44
C MET A 564 -15.78 31.24 -15.54
N PRO A 565 -16.82 30.84 -16.28
CA PRO A 565 -17.54 31.77 -17.15
C PRO A 565 -18.10 32.95 -16.35
N ALA A 566 -18.04 34.14 -16.93
CA ALA A 566 -18.55 35.35 -16.31
C ALA A 566 -19.07 36.33 -17.35
N ALA A 567 -20.03 37.17 -16.96
CA ALA A 567 -20.55 38.24 -17.79
C ALA A 567 -20.99 39.42 -16.92
N SER A 568 -20.85 40.62 -17.46
CA SER A 568 -21.48 41.82 -16.93
C SER A 568 -22.99 41.78 -17.20
N ARG A 569 -23.77 42.60 -16.50
CA ARG A 569 -25.22 42.47 -16.52
C ARG A 569 -25.83 43.40 -17.54
N TYR A 570 -26.66 42.85 -18.43
CA TYR A 570 -27.37 43.64 -19.43
C TYR A 570 -28.29 44.73 -18.84
N ASP A 571 -28.83 44.52 -17.64
CA ASP A 571 -29.68 45.48 -16.93
C ASP A 571 -28.93 46.40 -15.95
N ASP A 572 -27.60 46.45 -16.00
CA ASP A 572 -26.85 47.39 -15.19
C ASP A 572 -26.96 48.81 -15.75
N THR A 573 -27.52 49.70 -14.93
CA THR A 573 -27.69 51.12 -15.26
C THR A 573 -26.38 51.87 -15.50
N TRP A 574 -25.26 51.35 -15.00
CA TRP A 574 -23.94 51.89 -15.28
C TRP A 574 -23.42 51.49 -16.66
N GLU A 575 -23.95 50.42 -17.25
CA GLU A 575 -23.49 49.82 -18.50
C GLU A 575 -24.26 50.34 -19.72
N HIS A 576 -25.24 51.23 -19.53
CA HIS A 576 -26.06 51.73 -20.63
C HIS A 576 -26.12 53.26 -20.79
N THR A 577 -26.09 53.71 -22.05
CA THR A 577 -26.26 55.10 -22.46
C THR A 577 -27.64 55.30 -23.08
N ARG A 578 -28.40 56.31 -22.63
CA ARG A 578 -29.61 56.77 -23.32
C ARG A 578 -29.27 57.74 -24.44
N VAL A 579 -29.62 57.39 -25.67
CA VAL A 579 -29.44 58.24 -26.85
C VAL A 579 -30.76 58.89 -27.23
N THR A 580 -30.76 60.22 -27.40
CA THR A 580 -31.93 61.00 -27.77
C THR A 580 -31.72 61.75 -29.09
N VAL A 581 -32.83 62.07 -29.76
CA VAL A 581 -32.80 62.98 -30.91
C VAL A 581 -32.66 64.42 -30.37
N PRO A 582 -31.72 65.23 -30.87
CA PRO A 582 -31.63 66.64 -30.47
C PRO A 582 -32.96 67.35 -30.76
N ALA A 583 -33.47 68.13 -29.81
CA ALA A 583 -34.64 68.96 -30.06
C ALA A 583 -34.35 69.97 -31.18
N GLU A 584 -35.16 70.00 -32.22
CA GLU A 584 -35.10 71.09 -33.20
C GLU A 584 -35.31 72.41 -32.46
N THR A 585 -34.34 73.31 -32.58
CA THR A 585 -34.45 74.65 -32.01
C THR A 585 -35.50 75.40 -32.83
N GLU A 586 -36.71 75.59 -32.30
CA GLU A 586 -37.70 76.47 -32.93
C GLU A 586 -37.12 77.89 -33.02
N GLU A 587 -36.82 78.36 -34.24
CA GLU A 587 -36.58 79.78 -34.49
C GLU A 587 -37.84 80.57 -34.11
N PRO A 588 -37.72 81.65 -33.32
CA PRO A 588 -38.90 82.42 -32.91
C PRO A 588 -39.54 83.10 -34.13
N PRO A 589 -40.89 83.09 -34.26
CA PRO A 589 -41.58 83.66 -35.40
C PRO A 589 -41.45 85.19 -35.42
N GLY A 590 -41.16 85.73 -36.61
CA GLY A 590 -40.96 87.15 -36.86
C GLY A 590 -42.15 88.02 -36.48
N SER A 591 -41.88 89.11 -35.77
CA SER A 591 -42.79 90.24 -35.63
C SER A 591 -42.49 91.29 -36.71
N GLY A 592 -43.46 91.49 -37.61
CA GLY A 592 -43.49 92.60 -38.56
C GLY A 592 -43.72 93.96 -37.89
N ASP A 593 -43.29 94.98 -38.63
CA ASP A 593 -43.06 96.39 -38.28
C ASP A 593 -44.23 97.18 -37.67
N GLU A 594 -43.90 98.20 -36.86
CA GLU A 594 -44.47 99.57 -36.95
C GLU A 594 -43.64 100.61 -36.12
N ASP A 595 -42.95 101.50 -36.86
CA ASP A 595 -42.52 102.91 -36.71
C ASP A 595 -42.08 103.63 -35.39
N GLU A 596 -40.82 104.14 -35.47
CA GLU A 596 -40.19 105.44 -35.04
C GLU A 596 -40.16 105.94 -33.56
N PRO A 597 -39.24 106.87 -33.14
CA PRO A 597 -37.98 107.36 -33.76
C PRO A 597 -36.74 107.56 -32.82
N ASP A 598 -35.56 107.60 -33.47
CA ASP A 598 -34.30 108.35 -33.28
C ASP A 598 -33.80 108.95 -31.91
N ARG A 599 -32.55 108.51 -31.56
CA ARG A 599 -31.39 109.21 -30.90
C ARG A 599 -31.32 109.41 -29.36
N PRO A 600 -30.10 109.64 -28.77
CA PRO A 600 -28.73 109.24 -29.16
C PRO A 600 -27.86 108.65 -27.99
N LEU A 601 -26.69 108.13 -28.36
CA LEU A 601 -25.58 107.73 -27.47
C LEU A 601 -24.99 108.89 -26.64
N PRO A 602 -24.30 108.59 -25.52
CA PRO A 602 -23.07 109.30 -25.22
C PRO A 602 -21.86 108.38 -24.96
N VAL A 603 -20.73 109.06 -25.06
CA VAL A 603 -19.35 108.63 -25.29
C VAL A 603 -18.52 108.96 -24.05
N THR A 604 -17.62 108.03 -23.69
CA THR A 604 -16.32 108.16 -22.95
C THR A 604 -16.22 108.88 -21.60
N GLY A 605 -15.35 108.34 -20.73
CA GLY A 605 -14.65 109.12 -19.72
C GLY A 605 -13.84 108.27 -18.74
N VAL A 606 -12.53 108.17 -19.00
CA VAL A 606 -11.49 107.60 -18.12
C VAL A 606 -11.25 108.53 -16.93
N ASP A 607 -10.92 107.98 -15.76
CA ASP A 607 -9.91 108.61 -14.89
C ASP A 607 -9.15 107.63 -14.00
N VAL A 608 -7.87 107.94 -13.81
CA VAL A 608 -6.79 107.15 -13.20
C VAL A 608 -6.45 107.73 -11.81
N ALA A 609 -6.04 106.89 -10.84
CA ALA A 609 -4.85 107.06 -9.97
C ALA A 609 -4.98 106.66 -8.47
N VAL A 610 -4.11 105.72 -8.04
CA VAL A 610 -3.19 105.74 -6.85
C VAL A 610 -3.84 105.57 -5.45
N ALA A 611 -3.46 104.63 -4.56
CA ALA A 611 -2.17 104.53 -3.86
C ALA A 611 -1.89 103.19 -3.10
N PHE A 612 -0.60 102.93 -2.86
CA PHE A 612 0.10 101.89 -2.07
C PHE A 612 -0.27 101.77 -0.57
N VAL A 613 -0.07 100.58 0.06
CA VAL A 613 0.77 100.33 1.27
C VAL A 613 0.97 98.80 1.53
N VAL A 614 2.21 98.47 1.93
CA VAL A 614 2.81 97.17 2.30
C VAL A 614 2.71 96.91 3.82
N ALA A 615 2.58 95.64 4.29
CA ALA A 615 3.43 95.01 5.34
C ALA A 615 2.87 93.70 5.95
N VAL A 616 3.64 92.60 5.76
CA VAL A 616 4.18 91.60 6.72
C VAL A 616 3.36 91.21 7.97
N SER A 617 3.15 89.90 8.18
CA SER A 617 3.58 89.15 9.41
C SER A 617 3.30 87.63 9.34
N ALA A 618 4.38 86.85 9.45
CA ALA A 618 4.38 85.46 9.89
C ALA A 618 4.78 85.41 11.38
N VAL A 619 4.28 84.42 12.15
CA VAL A 619 4.99 83.70 13.24
C VAL A 619 4.06 82.64 13.87
N ALA A 620 4.57 81.40 13.85
CA ALA A 620 4.53 80.30 14.82
C ALA A 620 3.24 79.94 15.60
N VAL A 621 2.87 78.65 15.52
CA VAL A 621 2.84 77.59 16.58
C VAL A 621 2.49 76.28 15.82
N GLY A 622 3.09 75.11 16.00
CA GLY A 622 4.11 74.63 16.92
C GLY A 622 4.53 73.21 16.50
N ALA A 623 5.83 72.95 16.56
CA ALA A 623 6.44 71.64 16.41
C ALA A 623 6.50 70.95 17.79
N PHE A 624 5.98 69.72 17.89
CA PHE A 624 6.32 68.69 18.89
C PHE A 624 5.48 67.45 18.51
N MET A 625 5.96 66.48 17.74
CA MET A 625 6.66 65.31 18.27
C MET A 625 7.18 64.44 17.11
N LEU A 626 8.47 64.55 16.80
CA LEU A 626 9.18 63.62 15.93
C LEU A 626 10.60 63.45 16.47
N ALA A 627 10.75 62.86 17.66
CA ALA A 627 12.06 62.48 18.21
C ALA A 627 12.03 61.54 19.43
N VAL A 628 11.18 60.51 19.48
CA VAL A 628 11.40 59.32 20.34
C VAL A 628 10.64 58.21 19.60
N ILE A 629 11.25 57.24 18.92
CA ILE A 629 11.84 56.04 19.50
C ILE A 629 12.74 55.44 18.40
N ARG A 630 14.06 55.57 18.56
CA ARG A 630 14.99 54.55 18.10
C ARG A 630 15.99 54.29 19.22
N ARG A 631 15.93 53.07 19.74
CA ARG A 631 16.97 52.30 20.45
C ARG A 631 17.21 52.61 21.93
N ARG A 632 16.81 51.64 22.77
CA ARG A 632 17.76 50.94 23.65
C ARG A 632 17.55 49.42 23.57
N THR A 633 18.51 48.75 22.95
CA THR A 633 18.97 47.36 23.16
C THR A 633 19.76 47.29 24.48
N PRO A 634 20.10 46.12 25.08
CA PRO A 634 20.48 44.83 24.49
C PRO A 634 19.41 43.74 24.59
#